data_AF-V9IL36-F1
#
_entry.id   AF-V9IL36-F1
#
_cell.length_a   1.000
_cell.length_b   1.000
_cell.length_c   1.000
_cell.angle_alpha   90.00
_cell.angle_beta   90.00
_cell.angle_gamma   90.00
#
_symmetry.space_group_name_H-M   'P 1'
#
loop_
_entity.id
_entity.type
_entity.pdbx_description
1 polymer ?
#
loop_
_entity_poly.entity_id
_entity_poly.type
_entity_poly.pdbx_seq_one_letter_code
_entity_poly.pdbx_strand_id
1 'polypeptide(L)'
;MASNQVKKIVNLYKTLAQYPSLNGAKIFELSENRISILSAWSQRNLERKTNQKFCQDHILDSELQIQSECFPIDITTELLSDYTEDQQYKAVLRQTTIENTTKQFIEIWDKQNL
;
A
#
# COMPACT_ATOMS: atom_id res chain seq x y z
N MET A 1 40.90 -6.18 0.48
CA MET A 1 40.26 -4.83 0.46
C MET A 1 38.82 -4.86 -0.05
N ALA A 2 38.48 -5.62 -1.10
CA ALA A 2 37.10 -5.75 -1.63
C ALA A 2 36.03 -6.15 -0.58
N SER A 3 36.37 -7.00 0.40
CA SER A 3 35.44 -7.46 1.44
C SER A 3 34.84 -6.32 2.29
N ASN A 4 35.61 -5.27 2.60
CA ASN A 4 35.10 -4.15 3.42
C ASN A 4 34.17 -3.23 2.62
N GLN A 5 34.43 -3.03 1.33
CA GLN A 5 33.54 -2.26 0.45
C GLN A 5 32.20 -3.00 0.28
N VAL A 6 32.24 -4.31 0.05
CA VAL A 6 31.03 -5.15 -0.05
C VAL A 6 30.21 -5.08 1.23
N LYS A 7 30.83 -5.20 2.41
CA LYS A 7 30.13 -5.07 3.70
C LYS A 7 29.43 -3.71 3.85
N LYS A 8 30.09 -2.61 3.46
CA LYS A 8 29.48 -1.27 3.48
C LYS A 8 28.27 -1.18 2.57
N ILE A 9 28.36 -1.69 1.34
CA ILE A 9 27.25 -1.67 0.38
C ILE A 9 26.08 -2.50 0.89
N VAL A 10 26.34 -3.69 1.43
CA VAL A 10 25.29 -4.57 1.98
C VAL A 10 24.59 -3.90 3.16
N ASN A 11 25.33 -3.25 4.06
CA ASN A 11 24.74 -2.55 5.19
C ASN A 11 23.91 -1.35 4.72
N LEU A 12 24.41 -0.55 3.78
CA LEU A 12 23.67 0.57 3.21
C LEU A 12 22.36 0.09 2.57
N TYR A 13 22.40 -0.97 1.77
CA TYR A 13 21.21 -1.54 1.15
C TYR A 13 20.21 -2.03 2.20
N LYS A 14 20.67 -2.71 3.26
CA LYS A 14 19.80 -3.14 4.37
C LYS A 14 19.13 -1.96 5.07
N THR A 15 19.87 -0.88 5.32
CA THR A 15 19.32 0.34 5.92
C THR A 15 18.27 0.97 5.02
N LEU A 16 18.55 1.12 3.72
CA LEU A 16 17.59 1.72 2.79
C LEU A 16 16.33 0.87 2.61
N ALA A 17 16.46 -0.46 2.59
CA ALA A 17 15.33 -1.38 2.48
C ALA A 17 14.34 -1.31 3.66
N GLN A 18 14.75 -0.76 4.82
CA GLN A 18 13.88 -0.59 5.99
C GLN A 18 12.86 0.55 5.82
N TYR A 19 13.08 1.46 4.88
CA TYR A 19 12.18 2.58 4.65
C TYR A 19 11.21 2.26 3.50
N PRO A 20 9.89 2.37 3.73
CA PRO A 20 8.93 2.28 2.64
C PRO A 20 9.06 3.48 1.70
N SER A 21 8.71 3.26 0.44
CA SER A 21 8.64 4.28 -0.59
C SER A 21 7.18 4.51 -0.99
N LEU A 22 6.80 5.77 -1.20
CA LEU A 22 5.47 6.12 -1.70
C LEU A 22 5.40 5.82 -3.19
N ASN A 23 4.40 5.03 -3.60
CA ASN A 23 4.19 4.63 -4.99
C ASN A 23 3.11 5.46 -5.67
N GLY A 24 2.16 6.00 -4.90
CA GLY A 24 1.06 6.82 -5.42
C GLY A 24 0.06 7.16 -4.32
N ALA A 25 -0.93 7.99 -4.65
CA ALA A 25 -2.03 8.31 -3.76
C ALA A 25 -3.31 8.60 -4.55
N LYS A 26 -4.46 8.31 -3.95
CA LYS A 26 -5.79 8.72 -4.40
C LYS A 26 -6.39 9.67 -3.36
N ILE A 27 -7.07 10.72 -3.82
CA ILE A 27 -7.72 11.71 -2.95
C ILE A 27 -9.22 11.59 -3.14
N PHE A 28 -9.95 11.48 -2.04
CA PHE A 28 -11.40 11.37 -1.99
C PHE A 28 -11.97 12.51 -1.14
N GLU A 29 -13.10 13.08 -1.56
CA GLU A 29 -13.87 13.99 -0.74
C GLU A 29 -14.79 13.17 0.20
N LEU A 30 -14.69 13.40 1.51
CA LEU A 30 -15.45 12.63 2.51
C LEU A 30 -16.71 13.38 2.96
N SER A 31 -16.58 14.68 3.22
CA SER A 31 -17.66 15.60 3.52
C SER A 31 -17.23 17.02 3.17
N GLU A 32 -18.15 17.99 3.26
CA GLU A 32 -17.78 19.41 3.26
C GLU A 32 -16.64 19.62 4.29
N ASN A 33 -15.50 20.13 3.80
CA ASN A 33 -14.28 20.40 4.56
C ASN A 33 -13.44 19.21 5.04
N ARG A 34 -13.66 17.99 4.53
CA ARG A 34 -12.78 16.84 4.83
C ARG A 34 -12.43 16.04 3.59
N ILE A 35 -11.13 15.74 3.47
CA ILE A 35 -10.60 14.88 2.41
C ILE A 35 -9.97 13.63 3.02
N SER A 36 -10.08 12.51 2.33
CA SER A 36 -9.33 11.29 2.60
C SER A 36 -8.25 11.11 1.55
N ILE A 37 -7.02 10.84 1.98
CA ILE A 37 -5.89 10.52 1.12
C ILE A 37 -5.51 9.05 1.36
N LEU A 38 -5.80 8.22 0.36
CA LEU A 38 -5.38 6.83 0.31
C LEU A 38 -4.00 6.76 -0.35
N SER A 39 -2.97 6.63 0.46
CA SER A 39 -1.58 6.52 0.02
C SER A 39 -1.20 5.05 -0.19
N ALA A 40 -0.46 4.74 -1.26
CA ALA A 40 0.03 3.41 -1.58
C ALA A 40 1.55 3.37 -1.48
N TRP A 41 2.08 2.40 -0.75
CA TRP A 41 3.49 2.30 -0.40
C TRP A 41 4.05 0.93 -0.79
N SER A 42 5.36 0.88 -1.00
CA SER A 42 6.08 -0.38 -1.16
C SER A 42 7.39 -0.40 -0.38
N GLN A 43 7.70 -1.57 0.17
CA GLN A 43 8.89 -1.81 0.95
C GLN A 43 9.52 -3.15 0.57
N ARG A 44 10.86 -3.18 0.49
CA ARG A 44 11.59 -4.42 0.29
C ARG A 44 11.64 -5.23 1.59
N ASN A 45 10.93 -6.35 1.65
CA ASN A 45 11.08 -7.30 2.75
C ASN A 45 12.24 -8.26 2.46
N LEU A 46 13.33 -8.11 3.21
CA LEU A 46 14.54 -8.92 3.02
C LEU A 46 14.39 -10.36 3.50
N GLU A 47 13.53 -10.62 4.48
CA GLU A 47 13.29 -11.97 5.03
C GLU A 47 12.47 -12.82 4.06
N ARG A 48 11.38 -12.25 3.53
CA ARG A 48 10.50 -12.89 2.54
C ARG A 48 11.07 -12.84 1.13
N LYS A 49 12.12 -12.03 0.90
CA LYS A 49 12.74 -11.78 -0.41
C LYS A 49 11.76 -11.22 -1.46
N THR A 50 10.69 -10.59 -1.01
CA THR A 50 9.64 -9.99 -1.83
C THR A 50 9.48 -8.51 -1.52
N ASN A 51 8.80 -7.78 -2.40
CA ASN A 51 8.35 -6.43 -2.07
C ASN A 51 6.96 -6.55 -1.46
N GLN A 52 6.79 -6.04 -0.26
CA GLN A 52 5.48 -5.87 0.35
C GLN A 52 4.91 -4.54 -0.09
N LYS A 53 3.59 -4.50 -0.28
CA LYS A 53 2.86 -3.28 -0.56
C LYS A 53 1.81 -3.10 0.51
N PHE A 54 1.59 -1.87 0.92
CA PHE A 54 0.52 -1.52 1.83
C PHE A 54 -0.10 -0.19 1.41
N CYS A 55 -1.34 0.04 1.81
CA CYS A 55 -1.97 1.34 1.70
C CYS A 55 -2.29 1.90 3.08
N GLN A 56 -2.44 3.22 3.15
CA GLN A 56 -2.76 3.91 4.38
C GLN A 56 -3.64 5.11 4.10
N ASP A 57 -4.74 5.21 4.83
CA ASP A 57 -5.67 6.32 4.75
C ASP A 57 -5.33 7.40 5.78
N HIS A 58 -5.31 8.65 5.32
CA HIS A 58 -5.22 9.83 6.16
C HIS A 58 -6.45 10.70 5.91
N ILE A 59 -7.14 11.12 6.96
CA ILE A 59 -8.22 12.09 6.87
C ILE A 59 -7.68 13.45 7.30
N LEU A 60 -7.89 14.44 6.43
CA LEU A 60 -7.45 15.81 6.64
C LEU A 60 -8.66 16.76 6.70
N ASP A 61 -8.51 17.85 7.44
CA ASP A 61 -9.45 18.96 7.46
C ASP A 61 -9.21 19.98 6.32
N SER A 62 -10.01 21.04 6.33
CA SER A 62 -9.92 22.17 5.40
C SER A 62 -8.56 22.88 5.42
N GLU A 63 -7.86 22.80 6.55
CA GLU A 63 -6.54 23.37 6.78
C GLU A 63 -5.40 22.37 6.49
N LEU A 64 -5.73 21.21 5.90
CA LEU A 64 -4.82 20.12 5.59
C LEU A 64 -4.07 19.57 6.82
N GLN A 65 -4.66 19.67 8.00
CA GLN A 65 -4.17 19.02 9.20
C GLN A 65 -4.71 17.59 9.28
N ILE A 66 -3.86 16.64 9.69
CA ILE A 66 -4.26 15.24 9.84
C ILE A 66 -5.19 15.13 11.06
N GLN A 67 -6.45 14.80 10.83
CA GLN A 67 -7.42 14.52 11.89
C GLN A 67 -7.36 13.06 12.34
N SER A 68 -7.14 12.15 11.40
CA SER A 68 -7.00 10.72 11.71
C SER A 68 -6.15 9.99 10.68
N GLU A 69 -5.55 8.89 11.12
CA GLU A 69 -4.73 8.01 10.31
C GLU A 69 -5.14 6.56 10.60
N CYS A 70 -5.36 5.79 9.55
CA CYS A 70 -5.65 4.37 9.66
C CYS A 70 -4.36 3.55 9.76
N PHE A 71 -4.45 2.36 10.34
CA PHE A 71 -3.33 1.42 10.30
C PHE A 71 -3.05 0.99 8.85
N PRO A 72 -1.78 0.74 8.49
CA PRO A 72 -1.43 0.19 7.19
C PRO A 72 -2.16 -1.12 6.87
N ILE A 73 -2.72 -1.22 5.67
CA ILE A 73 -3.42 -2.41 5.18
C ILE A 73 -2.56 -3.07 4.09
N ASP A 74 -2.33 -4.38 4.21
CA ASP A 74 -1.55 -5.14 3.22
C ASP A 74 -2.30 -5.25 1.88
N ILE A 75 -1.66 -4.75 0.82
CA ILE A 75 -2.13 -4.82 -0.57
C ILE A 75 -1.09 -5.50 -1.47
N THR A 76 -0.22 -6.34 -0.90
CA THR A 76 0.88 -7.02 -1.61
C THR A 76 0.37 -7.88 -2.76
N THR A 77 -0.80 -8.49 -2.59
CA THR A 77 -1.46 -9.36 -3.59
C THR A 77 -2.36 -8.59 -4.55
N GLU A 78 -2.57 -7.30 -4.34
CA GLU A 78 -3.39 -6.44 -5.19
C GLU A 78 -2.63 -6.07 -6.47
N LEU A 79 -3.28 -6.32 -7.61
CA LEU A 79 -2.81 -5.88 -8.92
C LEU A 79 -3.42 -4.55 -9.32
N LEU A 80 -4.73 -4.40 -9.09
CA LEU A 80 -5.52 -3.23 -9.44
C LEU A 80 -6.68 -3.09 -8.45
N SER A 81 -7.08 -1.86 -8.16
CA SER A 81 -8.36 -1.59 -7.50
C SER A 81 -8.99 -0.31 -7.99
N ASP A 82 -10.32 -0.30 -7.94
CA ASP A 82 -11.09 0.91 -8.19
C ASP A 82 -12.36 0.98 -7.37
N TYR A 83 -12.87 2.20 -7.23
CA TYR A 83 -14.11 2.50 -6.51
C TYR A 83 -15.21 2.85 -7.51
N THR A 84 -16.46 2.58 -7.13
CA THR A 84 -17.61 3.14 -7.85
C THR A 84 -17.65 4.66 -7.68
N GLU A 85 -18.34 5.37 -8.58
CA GLU A 85 -18.45 6.85 -8.53
C GLU A 85 -19.03 7.35 -7.20
N ASP A 86 -19.97 6.60 -6.63
CA ASP A 86 -20.61 6.87 -5.33
C ASP A 86 -19.80 6.37 -4.11
N GLN A 87 -18.64 5.77 -4.37
CA GLN A 87 -17.70 5.21 -3.39
C GLN A 87 -18.34 4.19 -2.42
N GLN A 88 -19.46 3.56 -2.81
CA GLN A 88 -20.12 2.53 -1.99
C GLN A 88 -19.46 1.17 -2.11
N TYR A 89 -18.86 0.90 -3.28
CA TYR A 89 -18.20 -0.36 -3.57
C TYR A 89 -16.78 -0.16 -4.05
N LYS A 90 -15.93 -1.14 -3.72
CA LYS A 90 -14.56 -1.24 -4.22
C LYS A 90 -14.36 -2.59 -4.88
N ALA A 91 -13.86 -2.60 -6.11
CA ALA A 91 -13.42 -3.80 -6.79
C ALA A 91 -11.90 -3.93 -6.64
N VAL A 92 -11.42 -5.12 -6.25
CA VAL A 92 -9.99 -5.40 -6.04
C VAL A 92 -9.61 -6.65 -6.83
N LEU A 93 -8.74 -6.49 -7.82
CA LEU A 93 -8.13 -7.61 -8.55
C LEU A 93 -6.91 -8.11 -7.77
N ARG A 94 -6.98 -9.34 -7.25
CA ARG A 94 -5.88 -9.97 -6.52
C ARG A 94 -5.27 -11.14 -7.28
N GLN A 95 -4.01 -11.41 -6.96
CA GLN A 95 -3.27 -12.57 -7.45
C GLN A 95 -2.78 -13.43 -6.29
N THR A 96 -2.97 -14.74 -6.42
CA THR A 96 -2.41 -15.75 -5.51
C THR A 96 -1.71 -16.85 -6.29
N THR A 97 -0.72 -17.50 -5.67
CA THR A 97 -0.05 -18.66 -6.26
C THR A 97 -0.33 -19.88 -5.41
N ILE A 98 -1.00 -20.86 -6.01
CA ILE A 98 -1.37 -22.13 -5.37
C ILE A 98 -0.78 -23.25 -6.23
N GLU A 99 0.01 -24.14 -5.64
CA GLU A 99 0.60 -25.31 -6.34
C GLU A 99 1.33 -24.94 -7.64
N ASN A 100 2.18 -23.90 -7.61
CA ASN A 100 2.89 -23.33 -8.78
C ASN A 100 2.00 -22.78 -9.91
N THR A 101 0.69 -22.68 -9.69
CA THR A 101 -0.22 -22.01 -10.62
C THR A 101 -0.61 -20.64 -10.07
N THR A 102 -0.43 -19.61 -10.88
CA THR A 102 -0.88 -18.26 -10.56
C THR A 102 -2.35 -18.12 -10.95
N LYS A 103 -3.19 -17.77 -9.97
CA LYS A 103 -4.61 -17.51 -10.16
C LYS A 103 -4.92 -16.07 -9.82
N GLN A 104 -5.86 -15.48 -10.53
CA GLN A 104 -6.38 -14.14 -10.27
C GLN A 104 -7.87 -14.21 -10.00
N PHE A 105 -8.34 -13.35 -9.12
CA PHE A 105 -9.74 -13.26 -8.75
C PHE A 105 -10.07 -11.81 -8.37
N ILE A 106 -11.36 -11.47 -8.46
CA ILE A 106 -11.86 -10.16 -8.11
C ILE A 106 -12.66 -10.28 -6.82
N GLU A 107 -12.36 -9.41 -5.87
CA GLU A 107 -13.16 -9.20 -4.68
C GLU A 107 -13.99 -7.93 -4.87
N ILE A 108 -15.24 -7.95 -4.40
CA ILE A 108 -16.10 -6.77 -4.36
C ILE A 108 -16.40 -6.48 -2.89
N TRP A 109 -15.96 -5.32 -2.43
CA TRP A 109 -16.05 -4.86 -1.05
C TRP A 109 -17.13 -3.78 -0.97
N ASP A 110 -17.88 -3.74 0.13
CA ASP A 110 -18.81 -2.66 0.47
C ASP A 110 -18.36 -1.93 1.75
N LYS A 111 -19.00 -0.81 2.10
CA LYS A 111 -18.68 -0.03 3.31
C LYS A 111 -18.80 -0.80 4.63
N GLN A 112 -19.48 -1.96 4.65
CA GLN A 112 -19.66 -2.76 5.86
C GLN A 112 -18.58 -3.84 6.00
N ASN A 113 -17.88 -4.16 4.91
CA ASN A 113 -16.87 -5.20 4.83
C ASN A 113 -15.49 -4.66 4.43
N LEU A 114 -15.18 -3.40 4.77
CA LEU A 114 -13.91 -2.72 4.51
C LEU A 114 -12.81 -3.09 5.51
#